data_AF-A0A7J3XLL9-F1
#
_entry.id   AF-A0A7J3XLL9-F1
#
_cell.length_a   1.000
_cell.length_b   1.000
_cell.length_c   1.000
_cell.angle_alpha   90.00
_cell.angle_beta   90.00
_cell.angle_gamma   90.00
#
_symmetry.space_group_name_H-M   'P 1'
#
loop_
_entity.id
_entity.type
_entity.pdbx_description
1 polymer ?
#
loop_
_entity_poly.entity_id
_entity_poly.type
_entity_poly.pdbx_seq_one_letter_code
_entity_poly.pdbx_strand_id
1 'polypeptide(L)'
;MPKKIVIKFKEEKMVKDAIEEVSQVEPEVSAPEIETKIQTKPPESIATSKGLEASVVKEAFEGYDALMAKLQEIKIREQIFQKMLLEQDISITTIKEILSRWNMMREQIINESASLLEKINAAKSKLEAEFSNIETDLCISIVELDTLKYKESSNVPVSQELKASLETKITVLRQELSEKKKRIRELEEMARMVTDLPKKIYSLTAYTELADKLYEELKEKHGAKFGPRVDESLQKNIENIMQSLGIPREYAIILIWKEAQASTTS
;
A
#
# COMPACT_ATOMS: atom_id res chain seq x y z
N MET A 1 18.73 48.00 -18.59
CA MET A 1 19.47 48.62 -17.47
C MET A 1 19.14 47.86 -16.18
N PRO A 2 20.13 47.27 -15.49
CA PRO A 2 19.88 46.50 -14.27
C PRO A 2 19.85 47.42 -13.04
N LYS A 3 18.81 47.26 -12.19
CA LYS A 3 18.64 48.01 -10.93
C LYS A 3 19.35 47.27 -9.78
N LYS A 4 20.34 47.92 -9.17
CA LYS A 4 21.06 47.47 -7.95
C LYS A 4 20.14 47.54 -6.73
N ILE A 5 20.10 46.46 -5.95
CA ILE A 5 19.51 46.44 -4.60
C ILE A 5 20.66 46.47 -3.61
N VAL A 6 20.67 47.48 -2.73
CA VAL A 6 21.65 47.68 -1.65
C VAL A 6 20.94 47.45 -0.33
N ILE A 7 21.38 46.45 0.44
CA ILE A 7 20.89 46.15 1.79
C ILE A 7 21.75 46.93 2.78
N LYS A 8 21.12 47.77 3.60
CA LYS A 8 21.76 48.49 4.72
C LYS A 8 21.47 47.75 6.02
N PHE A 9 22.53 47.39 6.73
CA PHE A 9 22.49 46.87 8.10
C PHE A 9 22.06 47.96 9.09
N LYS A 10 21.29 47.56 10.10
CA LYS A 10 20.92 48.38 11.26
C LYS A 10 21.57 47.73 12.49
N GLU A 11 22.58 48.39 13.04
CA GLU A 11 23.05 48.18 14.41
C GLU A 11 22.50 49.31 15.28
N GLU A 12 22.00 48.99 16.48
CA GLU A 12 22.00 49.92 17.61
C GLU A 12 22.13 49.20 18.97
N LYS A 13 23.26 49.50 19.64
CA LYS A 13 23.55 49.83 21.06
C LYS A 13 23.11 48.86 22.18
N MET A 14 24.03 48.27 22.97
CA MET A 14 24.96 48.79 24.02
C MET A 14 24.34 49.15 25.39
N VAL A 15 24.74 48.42 26.44
CA VAL A 15 25.00 48.80 27.86
C VAL A 15 25.97 47.71 28.43
N LYS A 16 27.30 47.89 28.59
CA LYS A 16 28.13 48.51 29.68
C LYS A 16 27.70 48.11 31.11
N ASP A 17 28.48 47.69 32.10
CA ASP A 17 29.90 47.49 32.46
C ASP A 17 29.87 46.41 33.59
N ALA A 18 30.87 45.57 33.89
CA ALA A 18 32.10 45.93 34.58
C ALA A 18 33.15 44.77 34.57
N ILE A 19 34.31 45.10 34.02
CA ILE A 19 35.73 44.93 34.43
C ILE A 19 35.90 44.40 35.89
N GLU A 20 36.77 43.43 36.24
CA GLU A 20 38.26 43.37 36.29
C GLU A 20 38.61 41.94 36.82
N GLU A 21 39.74 41.25 36.67
CA GLU A 21 41.12 41.64 36.44
C GLU A 21 41.95 40.40 36.03
N VAL A 22 43.09 40.66 35.41
CA VAL A 22 43.98 39.75 34.68
C VAL A 22 45.12 39.25 35.57
N SER A 23 45.62 38.04 35.34
CA SER A 23 47.08 37.79 35.33
C SER A 23 47.44 36.49 34.60
N GLN A 24 48.07 36.67 33.44
CA GLN A 24 48.93 35.69 32.77
C GLN A 24 50.15 35.39 33.65
N VAL A 25 50.74 34.19 33.54
CA VAL A 25 52.16 33.92 33.22
C VAL A 25 52.32 32.40 32.96
N GLU A 26 52.67 32.02 31.73
CA GLU A 26 53.41 30.79 31.34
C GLU A 26 54.94 31.07 31.50
N PRO A 27 55.91 30.12 31.52
CA PRO A 27 55.87 28.71 31.07
C PRO A 27 56.75 27.70 31.88
N GLU A 28 56.89 26.48 31.32
CA GLU A 28 58.01 25.52 31.36
C GLU A 28 57.95 24.22 32.23
N VAL A 29 57.80 23.11 31.47
CA VAL A 29 58.49 21.80 31.53
C VAL A 29 58.30 20.91 32.76
N SER A 30 57.53 19.83 32.59
CA SER A 30 58.06 18.45 32.61
C SER A 30 56.96 17.44 32.27
N ALA A 31 57.26 16.51 31.35
CA ALA A 31 56.49 15.28 31.16
C ALA A 31 56.43 14.47 32.47
N PRO A 32 55.38 13.64 32.68
CA PRO A 32 55.46 12.28 32.13
C PRO A 32 54.16 11.78 31.49
N GLU A 33 54.35 10.76 30.65
CA GLU A 33 53.35 9.92 30.01
C GLU A 33 52.28 9.41 31.00
N ILE A 34 51.01 9.58 30.64
CA ILE A 34 49.94 8.68 31.04
C ILE A 34 49.10 8.39 29.80
N GLU A 35 49.33 7.21 29.23
CA GLU A 35 48.37 6.50 28.41
C GLU A 35 47.02 6.43 29.14
N THR A 36 45.92 6.88 28.54
CA THR A 36 44.71 6.05 28.42
C THR A 36 43.57 6.73 27.64
N LYS A 37 43.05 5.94 26.69
CA LYS A 37 41.68 5.93 26.19
C LYS A 37 41.15 7.18 25.46
N ILE A 38 41.41 7.16 24.16
CA ILE A 38 40.45 7.59 23.14
C ILE A 38 39.11 6.91 23.45
N GLN A 39 38.15 7.68 23.93
CA GLN A 39 36.77 7.24 24.12
C GLN A 39 36.13 7.14 22.74
N THR A 40 36.34 6.01 22.06
CA THR A 40 35.55 5.61 20.90
C THR A 40 34.11 5.45 21.35
N LYS A 41 33.24 6.36 20.91
CA LYS A 41 31.79 6.13 20.90
C LYS A 41 31.51 4.77 20.24
N PRO A 42 30.64 3.92 20.82
CA PRO A 42 30.21 2.68 20.17
C PRO A 42 29.46 3.00 18.86
N PRO A 43 29.55 2.16 17.83
CA PRO A 43 28.65 2.22 16.68
C PRO A 43 27.28 1.66 17.12
N GLU A 44 26.48 2.46 17.81
CA GLU A 44 25.07 2.18 17.98
C GLU A 44 24.29 2.59 16.72
N SER A 45 23.40 1.68 16.28
CA SER A 45 22.26 1.92 15.36
C SER A 45 22.37 1.57 13.86
N ILE A 46 23.09 0.53 13.46
CA ILE A 46 22.83 -0.10 12.13
C ILE A 46 21.90 -1.33 12.25
N ALA A 47 21.91 -2.02 13.41
CA ALA A 47 21.08 -3.21 13.61
C ALA A 47 19.59 -2.90 13.89
N THR A 48 19.29 -1.77 14.52
CA THR A 48 17.92 -1.38 14.88
C THR A 48 17.10 -0.87 13.69
N SER A 49 17.74 -0.27 12.68
CA SER A 49 17.03 0.26 11.51
C SER A 49 16.52 -0.88 10.60
N LYS A 50 17.37 -1.88 10.30
CA LYS A 50 17.00 -3.05 9.48
C LYS A 50 15.82 -3.85 10.03
N GLY A 51 15.72 -3.97 11.36
CA GLY A 51 14.58 -4.65 12.01
C GLY A 51 13.26 -3.87 11.89
N LEU A 52 13.30 -2.55 12.08
CA LEU A 52 12.16 -1.65 11.87
C LEU A 52 11.79 -1.48 10.38
N GLU A 53 12.77 -1.62 9.47
CA GLU A 53 12.60 -1.63 8.00
C GLU A 53 11.80 -2.84 7.54
N ALA A 54 12.21 -4.04 7.95
CA ALA A 54 11.44 -5.25 7.69
C ALA A 54 10.03 -5.17 8.30
N SER A 55 9.87 -4.53 9.46
CA SER A 55 8.58 -4.40 10.14
C SER A 55 7.55 -3.60 9.34
N VAL A 56 7.89 -2.38 8.91
CA VAL A 56 6.92 -1.50 8.22
C VAL A 56 6.46 -2.10 6.89
N VAL A 57 7.39 -2.67 6.12
CA VAL A 57 7.05 -3.34 4.86
C VAL A 57 6.19 -4.58 5.17
N LYS A 58 6.59 -5.40 6.14
CA LYS A 58 5.82 -6.61 6.50
C LYS A 58 4.39 -6.27 6.96
N GLU A 59 4.23 -5.26 7.81
CA GLU A 59 2.92 -4.80 8.29
C GLU A 59 1.99 -4.35 7.16
N ALA A 60 2.52 -3.69 6.13
CA ALA A 60 1.74 -3.28 4.97
C ALA A 60 1.20 -4.48 4.19
N PHE A 61 2.03 -5.51 3.98
CA PHE A 61 1.62 -6.73 3.27
C PHE A 61 0.66 -7.58 4.10
N GLU A 62 0.94 -7.81 5.38
CA GLU A 62 0.04 -8.55 6.28
C GLU A 62 -1.31 -7.84 6.42
N GLY A 63 -1.31 -6.51 6.50
CA GLY A 63 -2.53 -5.70 6.51
C GLY A 63 -3.34 -5.85 5.22
N TYR A 64 -2.68 -5.88 4.06
CA TYR A 64 -3.33 -6.10 2.78
C TYR A 64 -3.95 -7.51 2.68
N ASP A 65 -3.19 -8.54 3.06
CA ASP A 65 -3.68 -9.92 3.05
C ASP A 65 -4.89 -10.10 3.97
N ALA A 66 -4.85 -9.48 5.16
CA ALA A 66 -5.97 -9.50 6.10
C ALA A 66 -7.22 -8.80 5.53
N LEU A 67 -7.05 -7.64 4.88
CA LEU A 67 -8.16 -6.93 4.23
C LEU A 67 -8.79 -7.76 3.11
N MET A 68 -7.96 -8.39 2.28
CA MET A 68 -8.41 -9.25 1.19
C MET A 68 -9.10 -10.52 1.71
N ALA A 69 -8.63 -11.09 2.83
CA ALA A 69 -9.28 -12.22 3.49
C ALA A 69 -10.70 -11.86 3.96
N LYS A 70 -10.90 -10.68 4.57
CA LYS A 70 -12.25 -10.20 4.95
C LYS A 70 -13.16 -10.04 3.74
N LEU A 71 -12.63 -9.53 2.63
CA LEU A 71 -13.39 -9.37 1.39
C LEU A 71 -13.83 -10.72 0.81
N GLN A 72 -12.93 -11.71 0.81
CA GLN A 72 -13.26 -13.08 0.41
C GLN A 72 -14.30 -13.73 1.32
N GLU A 73 -14.21 -13.47 2.62
CA GLU A 73 -15.20 -13.97 3.58
C GLU A 73 -16.61 -13.42 3.29
N ILE A 74 -16.75 -12.12 3.01
CA ILE A 74 -18.04 -11.54 2.57
C ILE A 74 -18.50 -12.23 1.30
N LYS A 75 -17.62 -12.37 0.30
CA LYS A 75 -17.94 -13.03 -0.98
C LYS A 75 -18.54 -14.43 -0.77
N ILE A 76 -17.89 -15.26 0.04
CA ILE A 76 -18.34 -16.63 0.33
C ILE A 76 -19.70 -16.62 1.06
N ARG A 77 -19.85 -15.79 2.09
CA ARG A 77 -21.10 -15.67 2.85
C ARG A 77 -22.27 -15.24 1.96
N GLU A 78 -22.03 -14.30 1.05
CA GLU A 78 -23.03 -13.85 0.08
C GLU A 78 -23.46 -14.96 -0.87
N GLN A 79 -22.50 -15.70 -1.45
CA GLN A 79 -22.81 -16.82 -2.34
C GLN A 79 -23.64 -17.89 -1.63
N ILE A 80 -23.30 -18.22 -0.39
CA ILE A 80 -24.04 -19.21 0.40
C ILE A 80 -25.47 -18.74 0.66
N PHE A 81 -25.64 -17.49 1.11
CA PHE A 81 -26.97 -16.97 1.41
C PHE A 81 -27.83 -16.79 0.16
N GLN A 82 -27.26 -16.33 -0.95
CA GLN A 82 -27.99 -16.23 -2.22
C GLN A 82 -28.48 -17.61 -2.69
N LYS A 83 -27.67 -18.67 -2.55
CA LYS A 83 -28.12 -20.06 -2.81
C LYS A 83 -29.22 -20.49 -1.84
N MET A 84 -29.06 -20.20 -0.55
CA MET A 84 -30.08 -20.50 0.45
C MET A 84 -31.41 -19.82 0.13
N LEU A 85 -31.39 -18.60 -0.40
CA LEU A 85 -32.59 -17.86 -0.82
C LEU A 85 -33.31 -18.51 -2.01
N LEU A 86 -32.58 -19.18 -2.91
CA LEU A 86 -33.18 -19.95 -4.01
C LEU A 86 -33.92 -21.19 -3.49
N GLU A 87 -33.33 -21.86 -2.49
CA GLU A 87 -33.81 -23.17 -2.01
C GLU A 87 -34.86 -23.07 -0.91
N GLN A 88 -34.85 -22.00 -0.11
CA GLN A 88 -35.64 -21.88 1.12
C GLN A 88 -36.49 -20.63 1.15
N ASP A 89 -37.61 -20.69 1.87
CA ASP A 89 -38.48 -19.53 2.12
C ASP A 89 -37.94 -18.70 3.29
N ILE A 90 -37.19 -17.66 2.93
CA ILE A 90 -36.62 -16.70 3.89
C ILE A 90 -37.52 -15.46 3.94
N SER A 91 -37.85 -15.02 5.15
CA SER A 91 -38.66 -13.81 5.33
C SER A 91 -37.93 -12.55 4.84
N ILE A 92 -38.68 -11.58 4.30
CA ILE A 92 -38.12 -10.31 3.81
C ILE A 92 -37.38 -9.55 4.91
N THR A 93 -37.87 -9.59 6.15
CA THR A 93 -37.20 -8.98 7.31
C THR A 93 -35.82 -9.59 7.52
N THR A 94 -35.71 -10.92 7.49
CA THR A 94 -34.43 -11.62 7.63
C THR A 94 -33.47 -11.29 6.49
N ILE A 95 -33.97 -11.19 5.25
CA ILE A 95 -33.15 -10.76 4.10
C ILE A 95 -32.56 -9.37 4.38
N LYS A 96 -33.38 -8.38 4.74
CA LYS A 96 -32.93 -7.02 5.04
C LYS A 96 -31.87 -6.96 6.13
N GLU A 97 -32.07 -7.69 7.22
CA GLU A 97 -31.11 -7.75 8.33
C GLU A 97 -29.76 -8.29 7.89
N ILE A 98 -29.75 -9.36 7.09
CA ILE A 98 -28.52 -9.96 6.57
C ILE A 98 -27.81 -8.99 5.60
N LEU A 99 -28.54 -8.34 4.71
CA LEU A 99 -27.99 -7.32 3.80
C LEU A 99 -27.38 -6.15 4.57
N SER A 100 -28.05 -5.68 5.62
CA SER A 100 -27.54 -4.63 6.48
C SER A 100 -26.22 -5.03 7.16
N ARG A 101 -26.11 -6.29 7.62
CA ARG A 101 -24.86 -6.80 8.22
C ARG A 101 -23.72 -6.84 7.21
N TRP A 102 -23.97 -7.26 5.98
CA TRP A 102 -22.93 -7.25 4.95
C TRP A 102 -22.52 -5.84 4.53
N ASN A 103 -23.46 -4.90 4.44
CA ASN A 103 -23.13 -3.49 4.19
C ASN A 103 -22.26 -2.92 5.32
N MET A 104 -22.57 -3.23 6.58
CA MET A 104 -21.72 -2.84 7.71
C MET A 104 -20.31 -3.44 7.62
N MET A 105 -20.18 -4.72 7.22
CA MET A 105 -18.86 -5.33 7.00
C MET A 105 -18.10 -4.66 5.84
N ARG A 106 -18.78 -4.31 4.75
CA ARG A 106 -18.18 -3.56 3.63
C ARG A 106 -17.68 -2.18 4.06
N GLU A 107 -18.49 -1.45 4.82
CA GLU A 107 -18.12 -0.16 5.37
C GLU A 107 -16.91 -0.25 6.29
N GLN A 108 -16.83 -1.30 7.13
CA GLN A 108 -15.64 -1.58 7.94
C GLN A 108 -14.40 -1.79 7.07
N ILE A 109 -14.50 -2.60 6.01
CA ILE A 109 -13.40 -2.81 5.06
C ILE A 109 -12.97 -1.49 4.41
N ILE A 110 -13.92 -0.65 3.98
CA ILE A 110 -13.63 0.68 3.39
C ILE A 110 -12.92 1.59 4.40
N ASN A 111 -13.36 1.59 5.66
CA ASN A 111 -12.73 2.42 6.69
C ASN A 111 -11.31 1.95 7.01
N GLU A 112 -11.10 0.64 7.06
CA GLU A 112 -9.77 0.05 7.26
C GLU A 112 -8.83 0.29 6.07
N SER A 113 -9.39 0.39 4.85
CA SER A 113 -8.61 0.57 3.62
C SER A 113 -7.86 1.91 3.61
N ALA A 114 -8.43 2.97 4.21
CA ALA A 114 -7.77 4.27 4.31
C ALA A 114 -6.49 4.20 5.16
N SER A 115 -6.57 3.59 6.35
CA SER A 115 -5.40 3.41 7.23
C SER A 115 -4.36 2.46 6.61
N LEU A 116 -4.80 1.42 5.91
CA LEU A 116 -3.89 0.53 5.19
C LEU A 116 -3.15 1.26 4.07
N LEU A 117 -3.82 2.15 3.34
CA LEU A 117 -3.20 2.93 2.26
C LEU A 117 -2.05 3.79 2.79
N GLU A 118 -2.21 4.40 3.97
CA GLU A 118 -1.13 5.15 4.62
C GLU A 118 0.09 4.25 4.92
N LYS A 119 -0.15 3.04 5.44
CA LYS A 119 0.92 2.06 5.72
C LYS A 119 1.62 1.61 4.43
N ILE A 120 0.87 1.34 3.37
CA ILE A 120 1.41 0.96 2.06
C ILE A 120 2.29 2.08 1.50
N ASN A 121 1.83 3.32 1.56
CA ASN A 121 2.60 4.48 1.07
C ASN A 121 3.87 4.70 1.91
N ALA A 122 3.78 4.57 3.24
CA ALA A 122 4.95 4.65 4.11
C ALA A 122 5.98 3.54 3.80
N ALA A 123 5.53 2.30 3.61
CA ALA A 123 6.38 1.18 3.20
C ALA A 123 7.04 1.44 1.83
N LYS A 124 6.27 1.99 0.88
CA LYS A 124 6.78 2.32 -0.46
C LYS A 124 7.86 3.39 -0.39
N SER A 125 7.59 4.53 0.24
CA SER A 125 8.58 5.63 0.35
C SER A 125 9.86 5.17 1.05
N LYS A 126 9.73 4.27 2.03
CA LYS A 126 10.88 3.68 2.71
C LYS A 126 11.71 2.79 1.78
N LEU A 127 11.08 1.91 1.01
CA LEU A 127 11.78 1.09 0.01
C LEU A 127 12.40 1.93 -1.11
N GLU A 128 11.76 3.03 -1.53
CA GLU A 128 12.31 3.96 -2.52
C GLU A 128 13.57 4.67 -2.01
N ALA A 129 13.57 5.09 -0.74
CA ALA A 129 14.76 5.67 -0.11
C ALA A 129 15.92 4.66 -0.03
N GLU A 130 15.63 3.42 0.38
CA GLU A 130 16.62 2.34 0.40
C GLU A 130 17.12 1.99 -1.01
N PHE A 131 16.23 1.97 -2.01
CA PHE A 131 16.59 1.78 -3.41
C PHE A 131 17.57 2.85 -3.88
N SER A 132 17.30 4.13 -3.59
CA SER A 132 18.18 5.25 -3.95
C SER A 132 19.56 5.16 -3.28
N ASN A 133 19.61 4.69 -2.02
CA ASN A 133 20.89 4.50 -1.32
C ASN A 133 21.72 3.39 -1.99
N ILE A 134 21.10 2.24 -2.28
CA ILE A 134 21.78 1.12 -2.95
C ILE A 134 22.21 1.50 -4.37
N GLU A 135 21.41 2.30 -5.09
CA GLU A 135 21.78 2.80 -6.41
C GLU A 135 23.01 3.71 -6.35
N THR A 136 23.09 4.57 -5.34
CA THR A 136 24.27 5.41 -5.09
C THR A 136 25.51 4.55 -4.79
N ASP A 137 25.38 3.57 -3.90
CA ASP A 137 26.47 2.64 -3.56
C ASP A 137 26.93 1.81 -4.76
N LEU A 138 26.00 1.42 -5.64
CA LEU A 138 26.29 0.72 -6.88
C LEU A 138 27.08 1.62 -7.84
N CYS A 139 26.64 2.86 -8.05
CA CYS A 139 27.35 3.83 -8.87
C CYS A 139 28.77 4.08 -8.37
N ILE A 140 28.95 4.30 -7.06
CA ILE A 140 30.28 4.47 -6.45
C ILE A 140 31.15 3.23 -6.71
N SER A 141 30.61 2.04 -6.46
CA SER A 141 31.35 0.79 -6.64
C SER A 141 31.75 0.54 -8.10
N ILE A 142 30.89 0.92 -9.06
CA ILE A 142 31.20 0.86 -10.50
C ILE A 142 32.32 1.83 -10.87
N VAL A 143 32.25 3.08 -10.41
CA VAL A 143 33.29 4.10 -10.66
C VAL A 143 34.63 3.65 -10.08
N GLU A 144 34.65 3.08 -8.88
CA GLU A 144 35.86 2.53 -8.27
C GLU A 144 36.43 1.37 -9.11
N LEU A 145 35.60 0.42 -9.53
CA LEU A 145 36.02 -0.70 -10.37
C LEU A 145 36.59 -0.24 -11.71
N ASP A 146 35.93 0.71 -12.37
CA ASP A 146 36.39 1.24 -13.66
C ASP A 146 37.66 2.07 -13.52
N THR A 147 37.84 2.76 -12.39
CA THR A 147 39.10 3.43 -12.05
C THR A 147 40.25 2.41 -11.91
N LEU A 148 40.00 1.26 -11.28
CA LEU A 148 41.01 0.19 -11.18
C LEU A 148 41.34 -0.40 -12.55
N LYS A 149 40.34 -0.65 -13.41
CA LYS A 149 40.56 -1.13 -14.79
C LYS A 149 41.35 -0.13 -15.64
N TYR A 150 41.09 1.17 -15.48
CA TYR A 150 41.84 2.22 -16.17
C TYR A 150 43.31 2.29 -15.70
N LYS A 151 43.56 2.14 -14.40
CA LYS A 151 44.92 2.05 -13.86
C LYS A 151 45.66 0.83 -14.42
N GLU A 152 44.99 -0.31 -14.48
CA GLU A 152 45.53 -1.56 -15.04
C GLU A 152 45.92 -1.40 -16.52
N SER A 153 45.05 -0.79 -17.33
CA SER A 153 45.34 -0.51 -18.75
C SER A 153 46.44 0.54 -18.96
N SER A 154 46.68 1.39 -17.96
CA SER A 154 47.75 2.39 -17.93
C SER A 154 49.06 1.86 -17.32
N ASN A 155 49.19 0.54 -17.13
CA ASN A 155 50.34 -0.13 -16.49
C ASN A 155 50.64 0.34 -15.05
N VAL A 156 49.65 0.90 -14.35
CA VAL A 156 49.74 1.21 -12.92
C VAL A 156 49.40 -0.05 -12.13
N PRO A 157 50.19 -0.44 -11.10
CA PRO A 157 49.88 -1.60 -10.26
C PRO A 157 48.50 -1.49 -9.59
N VAL A 158 47.73 -2.57 -9.59
CA VAL A 158 46.36 -2.61 -9.06
C VAL A 158 46.16 -3.86 -8.20
N SER A 159 45.39 -3.74 -7.12
CA SER A 159 45.01 -4.89 -6.30
C SER A 159 43.93 -5.73 -6.99
N GLN A 160 44.27 -6.97 -7.35
CA GLN A 160 43.33 -7.93 -7.95
C GLN A 160 42.26 -8.39 -6.95
N GLU A 161 42.60 -8.47 -5.66
CA GLU A 161 41.64 -8.80 -4.59
C GLU A 161 40.55 -7.73 -4.46
N LEU A 162 40.94 -6.45 -4.48
CA LEU A 162 40.00 -5.34 -4.42
C LEU A 162 39.07 -5.32 -5.64
N LYS A 163 39.61 -5.59 -6.82
CA LYS A 163 38.85 -5.69 -8.08
C LYS A 163 37.79 -6.80 -8.00
N ALA A 164 38.19 -8.01 -7.59
CA ALA A 164 37.26 -9.14 -7.44
C ALA A 164 36.18 -8.88 -6.36
N SER A 165 36.56 -8.22 -5.26
CA SER A 165 35.63 -7.79 -4.21
C SER A 165 34.58 -6.81 -4.74
N LEU A 166 34.99 -5.80 -5.53
CA LEU A 166 34.09 -4.84 -6.15
C LEU A 166 33.15 -5.49 -7.17
N GLU A 167 33.65 -6.41 -8.00
CA GLU A 167 32.81 -7.16 -8.96
C GLU A 167 31.72 -7.97 -8.24
N THR A 168 32.08 -8.61 -7.12
CA THR A 168 31.13 -9.34 -6.28
C THR A 168 30.11 -8.39 -5.66
N LYS A 169 30.57 -7.28 -5.07
CA LYS A 169 29.70 -6.26 -4.46
C LYS A 169 28.71 -5.67 -5.47
N ILE A 170 29.16 -5.32 -6.67
CA ILE A 170 28.31 -4.82 -7.76
C ILE A 170 27.22 -5.83 -8.10
N THR A 171 27.57 -7.12 -8.16
CA THR A 171 26.60 -8.17 -8.47
C THR A 171 25.53 -8.28 -7.39
N VAL A 172 25.93 -8.23 -6.11
CA VAL A 172 25.00 -8.24 -4.96
C VAL A 172 24.08 -7.01 -4.98
N LEU A 173 24.64 -5.81 -5.15
CA LEU A 173 23.85 -4.56 -5.18
C LEU A 173 22.84 -4.56 -6.33
N ARG A 174 23.20 -5.09 -7.52
CA ARG A 174 22.26 -5.25 -8.64
C ARG A 174 21.10 -6.18 -8.31
N GLN A 175 21.39 -7.28 -7.61
CA GLN A 175 20.36 -8.22 -7.17
C GLN A 175 19.41 -7.56 -6.16
N GLU A 176 19.94 -6.86 -5.16
CA GLU A 176 19.14 -6.14 -4.17
C GLU A 176 18.24 -5.06 -4.81
N LEU A 177 18.74 -4.30 -5.78
CA LEU A 177 17.92 -3.34 -6.53
C LEU A 177 16.77 -4.01 -7.27
N SER A 178 17.03 -5.16 -7.91
CA SER A 178 15.99 -5.92 -8.62
C SER A 178 14.87 -6.36 -7.68
N GLU A 179 15.23 -6.88 -6.51
CA GLU A 179 14.29 -7.33 -5.48
C GLU A 179 13.47 -6.17 -4.92
N LYS A 180 14.12 -5.05 -4.55
CA LYS A 180 13.41 -3.86 -4.06
C LYS A 180 12.48 -3.27 -5.13
N LYS A 181 12.92 -3.21 -6.39
CA LYS A 181 12.07 -2.76 -7.51
C LYS A 181 10.84 -3.63 -7.70
N LYS A 182 10.96 -4.95 -7.51
CA LYS A 182 9.80 -5.86 -7.52
C LYS A 182 8.86 -5.52 -6.37
N ARG A 183 9.39 -5.37 -5.16
CA ARG A 183 8.59 -5.08 -3.97
C ARG A 183 7.87 -3.73 -4.01
N ILE A 184 8.52 -2.70 -4.56
CA ILE A 184 7.90 -1.38 -4.79
C ILE A 184 6.71 -1.52 -5.75
N ARG A 185 6.86 -2.27 -6.85
CA ARG A 185 5.76 -2.51 -7.80
C ARG A 185 4.59 -3.24 -7.16
N GLU A 186 4.84 -4.25 -6.33
CA GLU A 186 3.80 -4.94 -5.57
C GLU A 186 3.03 -3.97 -4.66
N LEU A 187 3.72 -3.09 -3.93
CA LEU A 187 3.08 -2.07 -3.10
C LEU A 187 2.27 -1.05 -3.92
N GLU A 188 2.74 -0.68 -5.12
CA GLU A 188 1.99 0.21 -6.01
C GLU A 188 0.68 -0.43 -6.50
N GLU A 189 0.71 -1.71 -6.85
CA GLU A 189 -0.48 -2.47 -7.22
C GLU A 189 -1.46 -2.57 -6.05
N MET A 190 -0.95 -2.87 -4.85
CA MET A 190 -1.75 -2.88 -3.62
C MET A 190 -2.39 -1.52 -3.34
N ALA A 191 -1.63 -0.43 -3.44
CA ALA A 191 -2.13 0.93 -3.24
C ALA A 191 -3.27 1.26 -4.22
N ARG A 192 -3.15 0.87 -5.50
CA ARG A 192 -4.20 1.07 -6.50
C ARG A 192 -5.46 0.28 -6.15
N MET A 193 -5.32 -0.99 -5.77
CA MET A 193 -6.44 -1.85 -5.39
C MET A 193 -7.19 -1.29 -4.16
N VAL A 194 -6.44 -0.88 -3.13
CA VAL A 194 -6.99 -0.28 -1.91
C VAL A 194 -7.68 1.06 -2.18
N THR A 195 -7.12 1.87 -3.08
CA THR A 195 -7.71 3.16 -3.48
C THR A 195 -9.02 2.99 -4.23
N ASP A 196 -9.11 1.98 -5.10
CA ASP A 196 -10.31 1.68 -5.88
C ASP A 196 -11.39 0.92 -5.07
N LEU A 197 -11.04 0.41 -3.89
CA LEU A 197 -11.88 -0.47 -3.10
C LEU A 197 -13.27 0.11 -2.82
N PRO A 198 -13.45 1.38 -2.40
CA PRO A 198 -14.78 1.93 -2.12
C PRO A 198 -15.70 1.93 -3.34
N LYS A 199 -15.14 2.09 -4.55
CA LYS A 199 -15.89 2.09 -5.81
C LYS A 199 -16.23 0.68 -6.27
N LYS A 200 -15.36 -0.29 -5.96
CA LYS A 200 -15.44 -1.66 -6.47
C LYS A 200 -15.95 -2.67 -5.45
N ILE A 201 -16.23 -2.28 -4.21
CA ILE A 201 -16.49 -3.24 -3.12
C ILE A 201 -17.62 -4.22 -3.45
N TYR A 202 -18.72 -3.76 -4.05
CA TYR A 202 -19.84 -4.61 -4.45
C TYR A 202 -19.50 -5.54 -5.62
N SER A 203 -18.64 -5.10 -6.54
CA SER A 203 -18.16 -5.92 -7.67
C SER A 203 -17.08 -6.93 -7.28
N LEU A 204 -16.37 -6.68 -6.17
CA LEU A 204 -15.34 -7.57 -5.64
C LEU A 204 -15.93 -8.67 -4.75
N THR A 205 -17.13 -8.46 -4.22
CA THR A 205 -17.92 -9.52 -3.56
C THR A 205 -18.86 -10.22 -4.55
N ALA A 206 -19.69 -11.15 -4.08
CA ALA A 206 -20.61 -11.91 -4.94
C ALA A 206 -21.97 -11.23 -5.12
N TYR A 207 -22.05 -9.93 -4.82
CA TYR A 207 -23.30 -9.21 -4.70
C TYR A 207 -24.16 -9.27 -5.97
N THR A 208 -23.55 -9.08 -7.15
CA THR A 208 -24.26 -9.07 -8.44
C THR A 208 -24.17 -10.39 -9.21
N GLU A 209 -23.18 -11.23 -8.92
CA GLU A 209 -22.80 -12.40 -9.76
C GLU A 209 -23.97 -13.35 -10.06
N LEU A 210 -24.78 -13.68 -9.05
CA LEU A 210 -25.94 -14.55 -9.24
C LEU A 210 -27.11 -13.80 -9.88
N ALA A 211 -27.40 -12.59 -9.40
CA ALA A 211 -28.52 -11.80 -9.90
C ALA A 211 -28.42 -11.54 -11.40
N ASP A 212 -27.22 -11.24 -11.91
CA ASP A 212 -26.99 -11.03 -13.34
C ASP A 212 -27.29 -12.29 -14.15
N LYS A 213 -26.87 -13.47 -13.67
CA LYS A 213 -27.18 -14.75 -14.32
C LYS A 213 -28.68 -15.04 -14.34
N LEU A 214 -29.34 -14.90 -13.20
CA LEU A 214 -30.78 -15.15 -13.08
C LEU A 214 -31.62 -14.15 -13.88
N TYR A 215 -31.14 -12.91 -14.04
CA TYR A 215 -31.78 -11.91 -14.87
C TYR A 215 -31.79 -12.32 -16.34
N GLU A 216 -30.66 -12.81 -16.87
CA GLU A 216 -30.60 -13.33 -18.24
C GLU A 216 -31.48 -14.58 -18.41
N GLU A 217 -31.49 -15.50 -17.45
CA GLU A 217 -32.42 -16.66 -17.49
C GLU A 217 -33.89 -16.23 -17.49
N LEU A 218 -34.24 -15.20 -16.70
CA LEU A 218 -35.59 -14.62 -16.69
C LEU A 218 -35.94 -14.03 -18.04
N LYS A 219 -35.03 -13.30 -18.70
CA LYS A 219 -35.23 -12.77 -20.05
C LYS A 219 -35.49 -13.87 -21.07
N GLU A 220 -34.71 -14.93 -21.05
CA GLU A 220 -34.88 -16.05 -21.99
C GLU A 220 -36.26 -16.71 -21.80
N LYS A 221 -36.64 -17.00 -20.55
CA LYS A 221 -37.95 -17.62 -20.25
C LYS A 221 -39.13 -16.70 -20.59
N HIS A 222 -39.02 -15.41 -20.29
CA HIS A 222 -40.10 -14.45 -20.53
C HIS A 222 -40.11 -13.90 -21.96
N GLY A 223 -39.00 -14.02 -22.69
CA GLY A 223 -38.87 -13.59 -24.09
C GLY A 223 -39.88 -14.28 -25.01
N ALA A 224 -40.21 -15.53 -24.71
CA ALA A 224 -41.26 -16.27 -25.42
C ALA A 224 -42.68 -15.69 -25.24
N LYS A 225 -42.96 -15.03 -24.10
CA LYS A 225 -44.28 -14.45 -23.78
C LYS A 225 -44.38 -12.95 -24.09
N PHE A 226 -43.31 -12.20 -23.86
CA PHE A 226 -43.31 -10.73 -23.92
C PHE A 226 -42.55 -10.15 -25.12
N GLY A 227 -41.83 -10.99 -25.89
CA GLY A 227 -41.13 -10.59 -27.10
C GLY A 227 -40.18 -9.40 -26.85
N PRO A 228 -40.17 -8.37 -27.72
CA PRO A 228 -39.26 -7.22 -27.60
C PRO A 228 -39.43 -6.39 -26.31
N ARG A 229 -40.54 -6.53 -25.58
CA ARG A 229 -40.83 -5.78 -24.35
C ARG A 229 -40.45 -6.53 -23.07
N VAL A 230 -39.81 -7.70 -23.19
CA VAL A 230 -39.43 -8.52 -22.03
C VAL A 230 -38.58 -7.74 -21.03
N ASP A 231 -37.62 -6.95 -21.52
CA ASP A 231 -36.71 -6.16 -20.68
C ASP A 231 -37.45 -5.07 -19.91
N GLU A 232 -38.31 -4.29 -20.58
CA GLU A 232 -39.12 -3.25 -19.93
C GLU A 232 -40.06 -3.85 -18.87
N SER A 233 -40.69 -4.98 -19.19
CA SER A 233 -41.61 -5.66 -18.27
C SER A 233 -40.88 -6.21 -17.04
N LEU A 234 -39.70 -6.82 -17.23
CA LEU A 234 -38.89 -7.34 -16.13
C LEU A 234 -38.35 -6.20 -15.26
N GLN A 235 -37.86 -5.12 -15.87
CA GLN A 235 -37.40 -3.94 -15.12
C GLN A 235 -38.50 -3.35 -14.25
N LYS A 236 -39.72 -3.20 -14.79
CA LYS A 236 -40.86 -2.70 -14.02
C LYS A 236 -41.22 -3.64 -12.87
N ASN A 237 -41.18 -4.96 -13.08
CA ASN A 237 -41.46 -5.92 -12.01
C ASN A 237 -40.40 -5.86 -10.90
N ILE A 238 -39.12 -5.79 -11.28
CA ILE A 238 -38.00 -5.60 -10.35
C ILE A 238 -38.20 -4.32 -9.54
N GLU A 239 -38.52 -3.20 -10.19
CA GLU A 239 -38.75 -1.93 -9.51
C GLU A 239 -39.94 -1.99 -8.54
N ASN A 240 -41.04 -2.63 -8.93
CA ASN A 240 -42.20 -2.83 -8.04
C ASN A 240 -41.82 -3.64 -6.79
N ILE A 241 -41.03 -4.70 -6.94
CA ILE A 241 -40.57 -5.53 -5.80
C ILE A 241 -39.59 -4.76 -4.93
N MET A 242 -38.65 -4.02 -5.53
CA MET A 242 -37.73 -3.15 -4.79
C MET A 242 -38.49 -2.13 -3.94
N GLN A 243 -39.51 -1.47 -4.51
CA GLN A 243 -40.30 -0.47 -3.81
C GLN A 243 -41.21 -1.07 -2.74
N SER A 244 -41.92 -2.16 -3.06
CA SER A 244 -42.88 -2.78 -2.13
C SER A 244 -42.20 -3.51 -0.97
N LEU A 245 -41.13 -4.26 -1.26
CA LEU A 245 -40.42 -5.05 -0.27
C LEU A 245 -39.26 -4.28 0.34
N GLY A 246 -38.83 -3.15 -0.24
CA GLY A 246 -37.71 -2.35 0.27
C GLY A 246 -36.37 -3.08 0.24
N ILE A 247 -36.12 -3.87 -0.81
CA ILE A 247 -34.89 -4.66 -0.98
C ILE A 247 -34.11 -4.18 -2.21
N PRO A 248 -32.78 -4.41 -2.27
CA PRO A 248 -31.99 -4.05 -3.44
C PRO A 248 -32.34 -4.87 -4.68
N ARG A 249 -31.99 -4.33 -5.84
CA ARG A 249 -32.26 -4.89 -7.17
C ARG A 249 -31.84 -6.36 -7.28
N GLU A 250 -30.63 -6.66 -6.81
CA GLU A 250 -30.00 -7.98 -6.94
C GLU A 250 -30.84 -9.06 -6.24
N TYR A 251 -31.40 -8.73 -5.07
CA TYR A 251 -32.25 -9.65 -4.30
C TYR A 251 -33.68 -9.68 -4.82
N ALA A 252 -34.19 -8.58 -5.37
CA ALA A 252 -35.46 -8.58 -6.08
C ALA A 252 -35.45 -9.53 -7.29
N ILE A 253 -34.34 -9.57 -8.04
CA ILE A 253 -34.18 -10.50 -9.17
C ILE A 253 -34.23 -11.96 -8.70
N ILE A 254 -33.54 -12.29 -7.61
CA ILE A 254 -33.54 -13.65 -7.04
C ILE A 254 -34.97 -14.07 -6.66
N LEU A 255 -35.74 -13.17 -6.02
CA LEU A 255 -37.13 -13.46 -5.64
C LEU A 255 -38.05 -13.67 -6.85
N ILE A 256 -37.94 -12.82 -7.88
CA ILE A 256 -38.72 -12.96 -9.12
C ILE A 256 -38.40 -14.29 -9.80
N TRP A 257 -37.11 -14.63 -9.89
CA TRP A 257 -36.70 -15.89 -10.48
C TRP A 257 -37.32 -17.07 -9.73
N LYS A 258 -37.29 -17.05 -8.40
CA LYS A 258 -37.85 -18.11 -7.55
C LYS A 258 -39.37 -18.26 -7.76
N GLU A 259 -40.11 -17.15 -7.79
CA GLU A 259 -41.56 -17.15 -8.04
C GLU A 259 -41.88 -17.71 -9.44
N ALA A 260 -41.09 -17.32 -10.45
CA ALA A 260 -41.25 -17.84 -11.80
C ALA A 260 -41.04 -19.36 -11.87
N GLN A 261 -40.09 -19.94 -11.13
CA GLN A 261 -39.90 -21.40 -11.07
C GLN A 261 -41.08 -22.11 -10.41
N ALA A 262 -41.59 -21.58 -9.29
CA ALA A 262 -42.72 -22.16 -8.57
C ALA A 262 -44.02 -22.18 -9.43
N SER A 263 -44.20 -21.15 -10.26
CA SER A 263 -45.33 -21.05 -11.20
C SER A 263 -45.25 -22.04 -12.37
N THR A 264 -44.06 -22.57 -12.69
CA THR A 264 -43.87 -23.59 -13.73
C THR A 264 -44.00 -25.03 -13.22
N THR A 265 -43.94 -25.25 -11.90
CA THR A 265 -44.08 -26.57 -11.27
C THR A 265 -45.47 -26.84 -10.68
N SER A 266 -46.36 -25.85 -10.72
CA SER A 266 -47.78 -25.95 -10.33
C SER A 266 -48.67 -26.15 -11.54
#